data_AF-A0A963P775-F1
#
_entry.id   AF-A0A963P775-F1
#
_cell.length_a   1.000
_cell.length_b   1.000
_cell.length_c   1.000
_cell.angle_alpha   90.00
_cell.angle_beta   90.00
_cell.angle_gamma   90.00
#
_symmetry.space_group_name_H-M   'P 1'
#
loop_
_entity.id
_entity.type
_entity.pdbx_description
1 polymer ?
#
loop_
_entity_poly.entity_id
_entity_poly.type
_entity_poly.pdbx_seq_one_letter_code
_entity_poly.pdbx_strand_id
1 'polypeptide(L)'
;MTDDATPAKVRLTDGLGAGAEARYCYSTDEEEFYGDFDTREDALAEATAELEGRDEPGETRKVWTGVQKPAMYFLRKSTEQLGRDFAERMDEWLADNIAAEEELVEVKDYAALGAALLDALEQHATFNRWAVHQVQEHDAIVPGEPEAPNAELSGPQRPARKDEDGTE
;
A
#
# COMPACT_ATOMS: atom_id res chain seq x y z
N MET A 1 -22.27 -45.26 -27.65
CA MET A 1 -21.77 -45.21 -26.28
C MET A 1 -21.25 -43.81 -26.08
N THR A 2 -22.06 -43.00 -25.40
CA THR A 2 -21.84 -41.59 -25.10
C THR A 2 -21.06 -41.51 -23.79
N ASP A 3 -19.81 -41.06 -23.84
CA ASP A 3 -19.07 -40.69 -22.65
C ASP A 3 -19.41 -39.24 -22.29
N ASP A 4 -20.22 -39.13 -21.25
CA ASP A 4 -20.65 -37.92 -20.57
C ASP A 4 -19.56 -37.51 -19.58
N ALA A 5 -18.68 -36.59 -19.98
CA ALA A 5 -17.66 -36.02 -19.10
C ALA A 5 -18.23 -34.76 -18.44
N THR A 6 -18.88 -34.94 -17.29
CA THR A 6 -19.22 -33.84 -16.38
C THR A 6 -17.92 -33.18 -15.89
N PRO A 7 -17.68 -31.86 -16.09
CA PRO A 7 -16.52 -31.22 -15.51
C PRO A 7 -16.70 -31.14 -13.99
N ALA A 8 -15.64 -31.57 -13.29
CA ALA A 8 -15.56 -31.58 -11.85
C ALA A 8 -15.97 -30.21 -11.26
N LYS A 9 -16.91 -30.25 -10.31
CA LYS A 9 -17.16 -29.13 -9.40
C LYS A 9 -15.87 -28.83 -8.65
N VAL A 10 -15.10 -27.87 -9.13
CA VAL A 10 -14.08 -27.19 -8.35
C VAL A 10 -14.83 -26.53 -7.20
N ARG A 11 -14.62 -27.03 -5.98
CA ARG A 11 -15.09 -26.38 -4.75
C ARG A 11 -14.29 -25.08 -4.61
N LEU A 12 -14.73 -24.04 -5.31
CA LEU A 12 -14.36 -22.67 -5.07
C LEU A 12 -15.39 -22.16 -4.05
N THR A 13 -15.05 -22.13 -2.76
CA THR A 13 -15.67 -21.37 -1.65
C THR A 13 -15.36 -22.02 -0.30
N ASP A 14 -14.09 -22.07 0.09
CA ASP A 14 -13.72 -22.16 1.51
C ASP A 14 -12.78 -20.98 1.78
N GLY A 15 -13.37 -19.83 2.14
CA GLY A 15 -12.60 -18.61 2.44
C GLY A 15 -13.38 -17.29 2.41
N LEU A 16 -14.66 -17.32 2.03
CA LEU A 16 -15.55 -16.15 2.09
C LEU A 16 -16.56 -16.34 3.21
N GLY A 17 -16.23 -15.89 4.42
CA GLY A 17 -17.20 -15.72 5.50
C GLY A 17 -16.67 -16.03 6.89
N ALA A 18 -16.69 -15.00 7.74
CA ALA A 18 -16.64 -15.05 9.21
C ALA A 18 -15.32 -15.48 9.86
N GLY A 19 -14.54 -14.48 10.31
CA GLY A 19 -13.66 -14.64 11.48
C GLY A 19 -12.15 -14.52 11.30
N ALA A 20 -11.64 -14.10 10.14
CA ALA A 20 -10.23 -13.69 10.07
C ALA A 20 -10.09 -12.35 10.80
N GLU A 21 -9.37 -12.35 11.93
CA GLU A 21 -8.99 -11.14 12.63
C GLU A 21 -8.32 -10.17 11.65
N ALA A 22 -8.57 -8.87 11.82
CA ALA A 22 -8.03 -7.87 10.92
C ALA A 22 -6.50 -7.95 10.94
N ARG A 23 -5.88 -8.10 9.76
CA ARG A 23 -4.42 -8.07 9.64
C ARG A 23 -3.95 -6.66 9.36
N TYR A 24 -2.85 -6.27 9.99
CA TYR A 24 -2.29 -4.94 9.92
C TYR A 24 -0.97 -4.95 9.14
N CYS A 25 -0.61 -3.78 8.65
CA CYS A 25 0.59 -3.53 7.87
C CYS A 25 1.13 -2.14 8.21
N TYR A 26 2.37 -1.85 7.85
CA TYR A 26 2.96 -0.53 8.01
C TYR A 26 3.67 -0.04 6.75
N SER A 27 4.03 1.23 6.73
CA SER A 27 4.88 1.87 5.73
C SER A 27 5.74 2.95 6.40
N THR A 28 6.96 3.17 5.90
CA THR A 28 7.84 4.27 6.31
C THR A 28 7.90 5.40 5.26
N ASP A 29 7.21 5.25 4.13
CA ASP A 29 7.25 6.18 2.99
C ASP A 29 5.86 6.54 2.42
N GLU A 30 4.78 6.03 3.01
CA GLU A 30 3.39 6.16 2.57
C GLU A 30 3.03 5.44 1.25
N GLU A 31 4.02 5.00 0.47
CA GLU A 31 3.81 4.41 -0.85
C GLU A 31 3.76 2.88 -0.79
N GLU A 32 4.71 2.27 -0.09
CA GLU A 32 4.84 0.82 -0.01
C GLU A 32 4.52 0.32 1.39
N PHE A 33 3.52 -0.57 1.48
CA PHE A 33 3.13 -1.18 2.74
C PHE A 33 3.58 -2.63 2.87
N TYR A 34 4.00 -2.98 4.09
CA TYR A 34 4.68 -4.20 4.44
C TYR A 34 4.13 -4.87 5.70
N GLY A 35 4.50 -6.14 5.82
CA GLY A 35 4.22 -6.99 6.97
C GLY A 35 2.78 -7.48 7.07
N ASP A 36 2.56 -8.34 8.07
CA ASP A 36 1.32 -9.06 8.32
C ASP A 36 1.19 -9.29 9.82
N PHE A 37 0.52 -8.37 10.50
CA PHE A 37 0.48 -8.27 11.97
C PHE A 37 -0.93 -8.50 12.51
N ASP A 38 -1.02 -9.05 13.72
CA ASP A 38 -2.29 -9.26 14.41
C ASP A 38 -2.88 -7.97 14.97
N THR A 39 -2.03 -6.99 15.32
CA THR A 39 -2.45 -5.72 15.89
C THR A 39 -1.84 -4.53 15.17
N ARG A 40 -2.46 -3.36 15.33
CA ARG A 40 -1.93 -2.10 14.78
C ARG A 40 -0.69 -1.66 15.54
N GLU A 41 -0.67 -1.91 16.85
CA GLU A 41 0.45 -1.63 17.73
C GLU A 41 1.70 -2.40 17.30
N ASP A 42 1.57 -3.67 16.93
CA ASP A 42 2.70 -4.47 16.42
C ASP A 42 3.22 -3.91 15.08
N ALA A 43 2.33 -3.54 14.17
CA ALA A 43 2.71 -2.91 12.91
C ALA A 43 3.43 -1.57 13.13
N LEU A 44 2.97 -0.76 14.08
CA LEU A 44 3.60 0.51 14.44
C LEU A 44 4.98 0.30 15.08
N ALA A 45 5.11 -0.71 15.94
CA ALA A 45 6.38 -1.06 16.57
C ALA A 45 7.41 -1.49 15.53
N GLU A 46 7.01 -2.32 14.57
CA GLU A 46 7.90 -2.72 13.46
C GLU A 46 8.29 -1.53 12.59
N ALA A 47 7.33 -0.67 12.23
CA ALA A 47 7.61 0.54 11.46
C ALA A 47 8.63 1.45 12.14
N THR A 48 8.51 1.59 13.46
CA THR A 48 9.43 2.41 14.27
C THR A 48 10.82 1.77 14.35
N ALA A 49 10.89 0.44 14.50
CA ALA A 49 12.15 -0.29 14.52
C ALA A 49 12.89 -0.20 13.17
N GLU A 50 12.17 -0.18 12.04
CA GLU A 50 12.78 -0.07 10.71
C GLU A 50 13.44 1.29 10.43
N LEU A 51 13.08 2.33 11.18
CA LEU A 51 13.78 3.62 11.14
C LEU A 51 15.21 3.50 11.68
N GLU A 52 15.46 2.56 12.59
CA GLU A 52 16.78 2.32 13.18
C GLU A 52 17.78 1.88 12.08
N GLY A 53 18.87 2.64 11.93
CA GLY A 53 19.90 2.40 10.91
C GLY A 53 19.59 2.98 9.53
N ARG A 54 18.42 3.61 9.33
CA ARG A 54 18.09 4.42 8.15
C ARG A 54 18.16 5.91 8.44
N ASP A 55 17.69 6.31 9.61
CA ASP A 55 17.54 7.70 10.03
C ASP A 55 18.39 8.03 11.27
N GLU A 56 18.51 9.33 11.57
CA GLU A 56 19.27 9.81 12.73
C GLU A 56 18.51 9.52 14.05
N PRO A 57 19.13 8.84 15.02
CA PRO A 57 18.49 8.58 16.32
C PRO A 57 18.00 9.85 17.00
N GLY A 58 16.76 9.80 17.51
CA GLY A 58 16.10 10.95 18.14
C GLY A 58 15.39 11.91 17.16
N GLU A 59 15.55 11.73 15.85
CA GLU A 59 14.72 12.43 14.86
C GLU A 59 13.27 11.96 14.95
N THR A 60 12.31 12.85 14.68
CA THR A 60 10.89 12.48 14.53
C THR A 60 10.59 12.23 13.06
N ARG A 61 10.14 11.02 12.75
CA ARG A 61 9.75 10.59 11.40
C ARG A 61 8.28 10.20 11.39
N LYS A 62 7.70 10.25 10.20
CA LYS A 62 6.34 9.77 9.96
C LYS A 62 6.38 8.30 9.56
N VAL A 63 5.48 7.53 10.14
CA VAL A 63 5.21 6.16 9.74
C VAL A 63 3.70 5.96 9.61
N TRP A 64 3.29 5.03 8.77
CA TRP A 64 1.88 4.77 8.50
C TRP A 64 1.55 3.34 8.88
N THR A 65 0.33 3.13 9.38
CA THR A 65 -0.23 1.80 9.62
C THR A 65 -1.54 1.64 8.88
N GLY A 66 -1.84 0.44 8.40
CA GLY A 66 -3.06 0.15 7.65
C GLY A 66 -3.66 -1.21 8.03
N VAL A 67 -4.87 -1.45 7.54
CA VAL A 67 -5.58 -2.74 7.62
C VAL A 67 -5.57 -3.37 6.24
N GLN A 68 -5.13 -4.62 6.16
CA GLN A 68 -5.14 -5.38 4.92
C GLN A 68 -6.57 -5.78 4.55
N LYS A 69 -6.91 -5.62 3.27
CA LYS A 69 -8.14 -6.12 2.66
C LYS A 69 -7.82 -6.83 1.35
N PRO A 70 -8.59 -7.87 0.96
CA PRO A 70 -8.51 -8.40 -0.40
C PRO A 70 -8.72 -7.28 -1.43
N ALA A 71 -7.96 -7.25 -2.53
CA ALA A 71 -8.08 -6.19 -3.54
C ALA A 71 -9.52 -6.08 -4.09
N MET A 72 -10.21 -7.22 -4.24
CA MET A 72 -11.62 -7.29 -4.64
C MET A 72 -12.55 -6.49 -3.73
N TYR A 73 -12.25 -6.35 -2.43
CA TYR A 73 -13.05 -5.53 -1.51
C TYR A 73 -13.20 -4.08 -2.00
N PHE A 74 -12.16 -3.53 -2.63
CA PHE A 74 -12.20 -2.17 -3.18
C PHE A 74 -12.80 -2.13 -4.58
N LEU A 75 -12.44 -3.07 -5.46
CA LEU A 75 -12.98 -3.12 -6.82
C LEU A 75 -14.51 -3.24 -6.83
N ARG A 76 -15.07 -4.01 -5.89
CA ARG A 76 -16.53 -4.16 -5.75
C ARG A 76 -17.25 -2.87 -5.39
N LYS A 77 -16.58 -1.85 -4.87
CA LYS A 77 -17.17 -0.51 -4.63
C LYS A 77 -17.39 0.26 -5.93
N SER A 78 -16.66 -0.08 -6.98
CA SER A 78 -16.74 0.54 -8.30
C SER A 78 -17.53 -0.30 -9.32
N THR A 79 -18.36 -1.23 -8.84
CA THR A 79 -19.08 -2.21 -9.68
C THR A 79 -19.87 -1.54 -10.82
N GLU A 80 -20.75 -0.58 -10.50
CA GLU A 80 -21.57 0.08 -11.52
C GLU A 80 -20.72 0.90 -12.50
N GLN A 81 -19.69 1.60 -12.01
CA GLN A 81 -18.80 2.38 -12.87
C GLN A 81 -18.03 1.48 -13.83
N LEU A 82 -17.52 0.33 -13.37
CA LEU A 82 -16.87 -0.65 -14.23
C LEU A 82 -17.80 -1.14 -15.35
N GLY A 83 -19.08 -1.39 -15.03
CA GLY A 83 -20.07 -1.77 -16.04
C GLY A 83 -20.26 -0.70 -17.11
N ARG A 84 -20.28 0.58 -16.72
CA ARG A 84 -20.37 1.72 -17.64
C ARG A 84 -19.13 1.84 -18.51
N ASP A 85 -17.95 1.90 -17.88
CA ASP A 85 -16.67 2.04 -18.58
C ASP A 85 -16.45 0.90 -19.59
N PHE A 86 -16.90 -0.31 -19.25
CA PHE A 86 -16.84 -1.45 -20.16
C PHE A 86 -17.78 -1.27 -21.37
N ALA A 87 -19.02 -0.85 -21.15
CA ALA A 87 -19.99 -0.63 -22.23
C ALA A 87 -19.51 0.49 -23.17
N GLU A 88 -19.07 1.63 -22.62
CA GLU A 88 -18.51 2.74 -23.38
C GLU A 88 -17.33 2.28 -24.23
N ARG A 89 -16.43 1.46 -23.67
CA ARG A 89 -15.31 0.90 -24.42
C ARG A 89 -15.76 -0.05 -25.54
N MET A 90 -16.84 -0.80 -25.35
CA MET A 90 -17.39 -1.65 -26.42
C MET A 90 -17.99 -0.80 -27.53
N ASP A 91 -18.74 0.25 -27.21
CA ASP A 91 -19.28 1.20 -28.20
C ASP A 91 -18.17 1.83 -29.03
N GLU A 92 -17.10 2.32 -28.38
CA GLU A 92 -15.94 2.88 -29.06
C GLU A 92 -15.31 1.89 -30.06
N TRP A 93 -15.15 0.63 -29.67
CA TRP A 93 -14.58 -0.40 -30.53
C TRP A 93 -15.50 -0.78 -31.70
N LEU A 94 -16.81 -0.72 -31.48
CA LEU A 94 -17.80 -1.09 -32.49
C LEU A 94 -18.11 0.05 -33.46
N ALA A 95 -17.95 1.32 -33.06
CA ALA A 95 -18.30 2.49 -33.87
C ALA A 95 -17.71 2.44 -35.29
N ASP A 96 -16.40 2.16 -35.40
CA ASP A 96 -15.70 2.08 -36.69
C ASP A 96 -16.12 0.87 -37.55
N ASN A 97 -16.65 -0.18 -36.92
CA ASN A 97 -16.96 -1.45 -37.57
C ASN A 97 -18.43 -1.57 -37.97
N ILE A 98 -19.32 -0.93 -37.21
CA ILE A 98 -20.77 -0.99 -37.42
C ILE A 98 -21.26 0.25 -38.19
N ALA A 99 -20.46 1.32 -38.28
CA ALA A 99 -20.74 2.52 -39.06
C ALA A 99 -22.14 3.09 -38.79
N ALA A 100 -22.53 3.11 -37.51
CA ALA A 100 -23.77 3.71 -37.04
C ALA A 100 -23.46 4.90 -36.12
N GLU A 101 -24.34 5.90 -36.13
CA GLU A 101 -24.23 7.12 -35.31
C GLU A 101 -24.94 6.97 -33.94
N GLU A 102 -25.63 5.85 -33.71
CA GLU A 102 -26.36 5.55 -32.48
C GLU A 102 -25.56 4.68 -31.50
N GLU A 103 -25.99 4.66 -30.24
CA GLU A 103 -25.45 3.78 -29.20
C GLU A 103 -25.59 2.30 -29.64
N LEU A 104 -24.48 1.56 -29.64
CA LEU A 104 -24.43 0.19 -30.15
C LEU A 104 -24.67 -0.83 -29.04
N VAL A 105 -24.35 -0.49 -27.80
CA VAL A 105 -24.42 -1.37 -26.63
C VAL A 105 -25.39 -0.81 -25.58
N GLU A 106 -26.65 -1.24 -25.67
CA GLU A 106 -27.65 -0.90 -24.65
C GLU A 106 -27.52 -1.82 -23.41
N VAL A 107 -27.05 -1.27 -22.29
CA VAL A 107 -26.95 -2.01 -21.02
C VAL A 107 -28.13 -1.69 -20.09
N LYS A 108 -28.88 -2.74 -19.73
CA LYS A 108 -30.06 -2.62 -18.86
C LYS A 108 -29.75 -2.47 -17.38
N ASP A 109 -28.60 -3.00 -16.94
CA ASP A 109 -28.16 -2.97 -15.55
C ASP A 109 -26.63 -2.96 -15.50
N TYR A 110 -26.06 -1.76 -15.36
CA TYR A 110 -24.62 -1.57 -15.27
C TYR A 110 -24.00 -2.19 -14.02
N ALA A 111 -24.74 -2.27 -12.91
CA ALA A 111 -24.26 -2.90 -11.69
C ALA A 111 -24.16 -4.42 -11.86
N ALA A 112 -25.16 -5.05 -12.48
CA ALA A 112 -25.11 -6.49 -12.77
C ALA A 112 -23.98 -6.84 -13.75
N LEU A 113 -23.79 -6.03 -14.81
CA LEU A 113 -22.69 -6.22 -15.76
C LEU A 113 -21.32 -6.10 -15.07
N GLY A 114 -21.11 -5.03 -14.30
CA GLY A 114 -19.87 -4.85 -13.55
C GLY A 114 -19.61 -5.96 -12.54
N ALA A 115 -20.66 -6.48 -11.89
CA ALA A 115 -20.52 -7.58 -10.94
C ALA A 115 -20.04 -8.85 -11.65
N ALA A 116 -20.63 -9.17 -12.81
CA ALA A 116 -20.23 -10.32 -13.62
C ALA A 116 -18.78 -10.20 -14.12
N LEU A 117 -18.34 -9.00 -14.52
CA LEU A 117 -16.94 -8.76 -14.91
C LEU A 117 -15.98 -8.99 -13.74
N LEU A 118 -16.32 -8.52 -12.54
CA LEU A 118 -15.53 -8.74 -11.33
C LEU A 118 -15.53 -10.21 -10.90
N ASP A 119 -16.64 -10.93 -11.07
CA ASP A 119 -16.70 -12.37 -10.83
C ASP A 119 -15.77 -13.14 -11.79
N ALA A 120 -15.77 -12.78 -13.07
CA ALA A 120 -14.88 -13.36 -14.07
C ALA A 120 -13.41 -13.06 -13.74
N LEU A 121 -13.10 -11.83 -13.31
CA LEU A 121 -11.76 -11.45 -12.87
C LEU A 121 -11.30 -12.32 -11.70
N GLU A 122 -12.15 -12.53 -10.70
CA GLU A 122 -11.84 -13.34 -9.51
C GLU A 122 -11.68 -14.84 -9.84
N GLN A 123 -12.35 -15.33 -10.88
CA GLN A 123 -12.21 -16.71 -11.37
C GLN A 123 -10.93 -16.94 -12.19
N HIS A 124 -10.45 -15.90 -12.88
CA HIS A 124 -9.40 -16.04 -13.89
C HIS A 124 -8.09 -15.33 -13.55
N ALA A 125 -8.05 -14.52 -12.49
CA ALA A 125 -6.86 -13.79 -12.07
C ALA A 125 -6.57 -13.95 -10.58
N THR A 126 -5.30 -13.76 -10.23
CA THR A 126 -4.84 -13.68 -8.85
C THR A 126 -4.26 -12.30 -8.59
N PHE A 127 -4.52 -11.75 -7.40
CA PHE A 127 -3.89 -10.51 -6.96
C PHE A 127 -2.60 -10.82 -6.23
N ASN A 128 -1.49 -10.24 -6.69
CA ASN A 128 -0.17 -10.42 -6.08
C ASN A 128 0.04 -9.53 -4.84
N ARG A 129 -0.95 -8.69 -4.53
CA ARG A 129 -0.95 -7.76 -3.40
C ARG A 129 -2.35 -7.66 -2.82
N TRP A 130 -2.42 -7.41 -1.52
CA TRP A 130 -3.62 -6.96 -0.84
C TRP A 130 -3.74 -5.43 -0.97
N ALA A 131 -4.92 -4.90 -0.65
CA ALA A 131 -5.20 -3.47 -0.63
C ALA A 131 -5.20 -2.93 0.81
N VAL A 132 -4.80 -1.68 0.98
CA VAL A 132 -4.66 -1.04 2.30
C VAL A 132 -5.93 -0.24 2.63
N HIS A 133 -6.48 -0.43 3.82
CA HIS A 133 -7.63 0.33 4.32
C HIS A 133 -7.33 0.97 5.67
N GLN A 134 -8.07 2.02 6.04
CA GLN A 134 -7.95 2.70 7.35
C GLN A 134 -6.49 3.06 7.70
N VAL A 135 -5.80 3.70 6.75
CA VAL A 135 -4.44 4.20 6.94
C VAL A 135 -4.44 5.25 8.05
N GLN A 136 -3.49 5.16 8.98
CA GLN A 136 -3.22 6.17 10.00
C GLN A 136 -1.75 6.53 9.97
N GLU A 137 -1.47 7.83 9.98
CA GLU A 137 -0.15 8.43 10.16
C GLU A 137 0.19 8.51 11.65
N HIS A 138 1.45 8.26 11.99
CA HIS A 138 1.99 8.36 13.34
C HIS A 138 3.34 9.07 13.30
N ASP A 139 3.60 9.88 14.32
CA ASP A 139 4.94 10.40 14.60
C ASP A 139 5.70 9.35 15.43
N ALA A 140 6.83 8.89 14.91
CA ALA A 140 7.72 7.93 15.54
C ALA A 140 9.10 8.56 15.77
N ILE A 141 9.68 8.34 16.95
CA ILE A 141 11.05 8.77 17.26
C ILE A 141 11.98 7.66 16.80
N VAL A 142 12.98 8.00 15.98
CA VAL A 142 13.98 7.06 15.50
C VAL A 142 14.71 6.44 16.71
N PRO A 143 14.70 5.11 16.86
CA PRO A 143 15.38 4.45 17.97
C PRO A 143 16.89 4.63 17.96
N GLY A 144 17.51 4.63 19.14
CA GLY A 144 18.97 4.73 19.33
C GLY A 144 19.39 5.88 20.26
N GLU A 145 20.69 5.94 20.57
CA GLU A 145 21.26 7.10 21.26
C GLU A 145 21.62 8.18 20.23
N PRO A 146 21.17 9.44 20.39
CA PRO A 146 21.60 10.51 19.49
C PRO A 146 23.13 10.63 19.56
N GLU A 147 23.79 10.65 18.40
CA GLU A 147 25.23 10.89 18.36
C GLU A 147 25.52 12.20 19.09
N ALA A 148 26.35 12.13 20.13
CA ALA A 148 26.73 13.32 20.87
C ALA A 148 27.35 14.33 19.90
N PRO A 149 26.94 15.61 19.91
CA PRO A 149 27.55 16.61 19.04
C PRO A 149 29.05 16.61 19.35
N ASN A 150 29.87 16.32 18.33
CA ASN A 150 31.33 16.22 18.44
C ASN A 150 31.92 17.37 19.27
N ALA A 151 32.12 17.13 20.55
CA ALA A 151 32.60 18.12 21.50
C ALA A 151 34.13 17.99 21.64
N GLU A 152 34.88 18.18 20.55
CA GLU A 152 36.35 18.33 20.55
C GLU A 152 36.78 18.76 19.14
N LEU A 153 37.27 19.99 18.90
CA LEU A 153 38.65 20.41 19.16
C LEU A 153 38.72 21.94 19.37
N SER A 154 38.42 22.44 20.57
CA SER A 154 38.96 23.73 21.01
C SER A 154 40.18 23.47 21.88
N GLY A 155 41.31 23.18 21.23
CA GLY A 155 42.60 23.05 21.91
C GLY A 155 42.98 24.38 22.60
N PRO A 156 43.71 24.34 23.73
CA PRO A 156 44.07 25.56 24.46
C PRO A 156 44.93 26.48 23.58
N GLN A 157 44.49 27.72 23.40
CA GLN A 157 45.31 28.80 22.86
C GLN A 157 46.60 28.91 23.67
N ARG A 158 47.74 28.66 23.01
CA ARG A 158 49.06 29.00 23.57
C ARG A 158 49.06 30.49 23.98
N PRO A 159 49.49 30.85 25.20
CA PRO A 159 49.62 32.24 25.55
C PRO A 159 50.73 32.89 24.72
N ALA A 160 50.45 34.10 24.23
CA ALA A 160 51.37 34.94 23.48
C ALA A 160 52.65 35.20 24.31
N ARG A 161 53.82 35.02 23.68
CA ARG A 161 55.08 35.52 24.23
C ARG A 161 55.02 37.04 24.26
N LYS A 162 55.07 37.62 25.45
CA LYS A 162 55.55 38.98 25.66
C LYS A 162 57.08 38.90 25.64
N ASP A 163 57.68 39.35 24.56
CA ASP A 163 59.09 39.74 24.60
C ASP A 163 59.10 41.21 25.06
N GLU A 164 59.36 41.39 26.36
CA GLU A 164 59.71 42.67 26.94
C GLU A 164 61.21 42.91 26.78
N ASP A 165 61.50 44.19 26.56
CA ASP A 165 62.74 44.85 26.17
C ASP A 165 63.76 45.00 27.33
N GLY A 166 65.04 45.15 26.98
CA GLY A 166 66.14 45.60 27.86
C GLY A 166 67.14 44.49 28.28
N THR A 167 68.45 44.71 28.37
CA THR A 167 69.33 45.87 28.23
C THR A 167 70.76 45.32 28.17
N GLU A 168 71.63 45.89 27.32
CA GLU A 168 73.00 46.33 27.66
C GLU A 168 73.58 47.18 26.51
#